data_AF-A0AAC8ZLD0-F1
#
_entry.id   AF-A0AAC8ZLD0-F1
#
_cell.length_a   1.000
_cell.length_b   1.000
_cell.length_c   1.000
_cell.angle_alpha   90.00
_cell.angle_beta   90.00
_cell.angle_gamma   90.00
#
_symmetry.space_group_name_H-M   'P 1'
#
loop_
_entity.id
_entity.type
_entity.pdbx_description
1 polymer ?
#
loop_
_entity_poly.entity_id
_entity_poly.type
_entity_poly.pdbx_seq_one_letter_code
_entity_poly.pdbx_strand_id
1 'polypeptide(L)'
;MFKFRAGSDMTYPMLVVATSYESPLSYLGSIAQHLRDEAFEGSVLFDLLCTNGLEDNRFVALYFDGMDFVRKTFRLVDKADLSPDLLHTQDKFFAEHPAILQMSVLTQNEVQAFTARH
;
A
#
# COMPACT_ATOMS: atom_id res chain seq x y z
N MET A 1 0.01 -10.06 5.92
CA MET A 1 -1.20 -9.32 6.40
C MET A 1 -1.29 -7.93 5.77
N PHE A 2 -2.51 -7.41 5.56
CA PHE A 2 -2.76 -6.11 4.93
C PHE A 2 -4.06 -5.45 5.42
N LYS A 3 -4.22 -4.15 5.12
CA LYS A 3 -5.44 -3.37 5.37
C LYS A 3 -5.88 -2.60 4.12
N PHE A 4 -7.18 -2.48 3.92
CA PHE A 4 -7.77 -1.58 2.93
C PHE A 4 -7.87 -0.17 3.51
N ARG A 5 -7.60 0.84 2.67
CA ARG A 5 -7.88 2.26 2.98
C ARG A 5 -8.42 2.94 1.73
N ALA A 6 -9.27 3.95 1.92
CA ALA A 6 -9.63 4.86 0.85
C ALA A 6 -8.42 5.74 0.49
N GLY A 7 -8.19 5.96 -0.81
CA GLY A 7 -7.22 6.91 -1.29
C GLY A 7 -7.68 8.36 -1.09
N SER A 8 -6.72 9.28 -1.01
CA SER A 8 -7.02 10.71 -0.87
C SER A 8 -7.14 11.46 -2.21
N ASP A 9 -6.88 10.78 -3.33
CA ASP A 9 -7.10 11.30 -4.68
C ASP A 9 -7.86 10.30 -5.56
N MET A 10 -8.33 10.79 -6.71
CA MET A 10 -9.08 9.98 -7.68
C MET A 10 -8.20 9.05 -8.53
N THR A 11 -6.88 9.22 -8.50
CA THR A 11 -5.96 8.37 -9.28
C THR A 11 -5.91 6.98 -8.68
N TYR A 12 -5.88 6.91 -7.35
CA TYR A 12 -5.83 5.66 -6.59
C TYR A 12 -6.92 5.65 -5.51
N PRO A 13 -8.19 5.42 -5.87
CA PRO A 13 -9.31 5.47 -4.92
C PRO A 13 -9.23 4.36 -3.85
N MET A 14 -8.49 3.28 -4.11
CA MET A 14 -8.31 2.15 -3.21
C MET A 14 -6.83 1.93 -2.92
N LEU A 15 -6.50 1.80 -1.63
CA LEU A 15 -5.18 1.46 -1.14
C LEU A 15 -5.19 0.10 -0.45
N VAL A 16 -4.18 -0.72 -0.72
CA VAL A 16 -3.90 -1.96 0.02
C VAL A 16 -2.55 -1.80 0.72
N VAL A 17 -2.58 -1.64 2.03
CA VAL A 17 -1.41 -1.33 2.84
C VAL A 17 -0.87 -2.59 3.48
N ALA A 18 0.38 -2.93 3.20
CA ALA A 18 1.07 -4.02 3.87
C ALA A 18 1.23 -3.68 5.37
N THR A 19 0.85 -4.61 6.24
CA THR A 19 0.94 -4.42 7.70
C THR A 19 1.86 -5.45 8.36
N SER A 20 2.71 -6.09 7.57
CA SER A 20 3.70 -7.08 7.98
C SER A 20 4.74 -7.25 6.86
N TYR A 21 5.81 -7.99 7.14
CA TYR A 21 6.80 -8.40 6.13
C TYR A 21 6.20 -9.21 4.96
N GLU A 22 5.06 -9.87 5.14
CA GLU A 22 4.38 -10.59 4.06
C GLU A 22 3.76 -9.63 3.02
N SER A 23 4.04 -9.88 1.75
CA SER A 23 3.52 -9.06 0.65
C SER A 23 2.01 -9.26 0.44
N PRO A 24 1.19 -8.20 0.38
CA PRO A 24 -0.20 -8.29 -0.08
C PRO A 24 -0.35 -8.81 -1.50
N LEU A 25 0.70 -8.73 -2.34
CA LEU A 25 0.68 -9.26 -3.71
C LEU A 25 0.58 -10.80 -3.76
N SER A 26 0.91 -11.50 -2.67
CA SER A 26 0.68 -12.95 -2.55
C SER A 26 -0.80 -13.28 -2.29
N TYR A 27 -1.61 -12.28 -1.97
CA TYR A 27 -3.01 -12.42 -1.56
C TYR A 27 -4.00 -11.80 -2.55
N LEU A 28 -3.59 -11.58 -3.81
CA LEU A 28 -4.43 -10.94 -4.85
C LEU A 28 -5.79 -11.61 -5.01
N GLY A 29 -5.88 -12.95 -4.89
CA GLY A 29 -7.17 -13.66 -4.99
C GLY A 29 -8.16 -13.29 -3.88
N SER A 30 -7.70 -13.21 -2.62
CA SER A 30 -8.54 -12.77 -1.49
C SER A 30 -8.87 -11.28 -1.55
N ILE A 31 -7.92 -10.46 -2.04
CA ILE A 31 -8.14 -9.02 -2.22
C ILE A 31 -9.19 -8.80 -3.32
N ALA A 32 -9.09 -9.52 -4.44
CA ALA A 32 -10.06 -9.47 -5.53
C ALA A 32 -11.46 -9.87 -5.04
N GLN A 33 -11.58 -10.90 -4.20
CA GLN A 33 -12.87 -11.27 -3.60
C GLN A 33 -13.47 -10.11 -2.80
N HIS A 34 -12.69 -9.49 -1.92
CA HIS A 34 -13.16 -8.34 -1.15
C HIS A 34 -13.60 -7.18 -2.06
N LEU A 35 -12.82 -6.84 -3.08
CA LEU A 35 -13.16 -5.74 -4.00
C LEU A 35 -14.41 -6.04 -4.84
N ARG A 36 -14.65 -7.30 -5.21
CA ARG A 36 -15.92 -7.71 -5.84
C ARG A 36 -17.10 -7.49 -4.92
N ASP A 37 -16.97 -7.89 -3.66
CA ASP A 37 -18.05 -7.77 -2.67
C ASP A 37 -18.41 -6.30 -2.39
N GLU A 38 -17.43 -5.39 -2.52
CA GLU A 38 -17.62 -3.94 -2.44
C GLU A 38 -18.04 -3.29 -3.78
N ALA A 39 -18.25 -4.08 -4.85
CA ALA A 39 -18.55 -3.61 -6.21
C ALA A 39 -17.57 -2.53 -6.72
N PHE A 40 -16.30 -2.66 -6.33
CA PHE A 40 -15.24 -1.71 -6.70
C PHE A 40 -14.73 -1.99 -8.12
N GLU A 41 -14.46 -0.94 -8.89
CA GLU A 41 -13.71 -0.99 -10.14
C GLU A 41 -12.75 0.21 -10.17
N GLY A 42 -11.49 -0.01 -10.53
CA GLY A 42 -10.51 1.06 -10.63
C GLY A 42 -9.08 0.68 -10.28
N SER A 43 -8.22 1.70 -10.22
CA SER A 43 -6.82 1.55 -9.82
C SER A 43 -6.71 1.27 -8.32
N VAL A 44 -5.92 0.26 -7.98
CA VAL A 44 -5.54 -0.10 -6.60
C VAL A 44 -4.06 0.17 -6.43
N LEU A 45 -3.70 0.98 -5.45
CA LEU A 45 -2.31 1.22 -5.07
C LEU A 45 -1.96 0.36 -3.85
N PHE A 46 -0.90 -0.42 -3.99
CA PHE A 46 -0.33 -1.22 -2.92
C PHE A 46 0.80 -0.41 -2.28
N ASP A 47 0.69 -0.14 -0.98
CA ASP A 47 1.80 0.41 -0.19
C ASP A 47 2.52 -0.74 0.50
N LEU A 48 3.70 -1.04 0.01
CA LEU A 48 4.53 -2.18 0.40
C LEU A 48 5.62 -1.80 1.40
N LEU A 49 5.51 -0.66 2.12
CA LEU A 49 6.53 -0.23 3.08
C LEU A 49 6.94 -1.37 4.02
N CYS A 50 5.97 -2.12 4.55
CA CYS A 50 6.29 -3.18 5.50
C CYS A 50 6.99 -4.40 4.87
N THR A 51 6.83 -4.59 3.56
CA THR A 51 7.38 -5.72 2.80
C THR A 51 8.72 -5.37 2.16
N ASN A 52 8.84 -4.18 1.59
CA ASN A 52 9.98 -3.76 0.77
C ASN A 52 10.87 -2.73 1.47
N GLY A 53 10.46 -2.19 2.62
CA GLY A 53 11.20 -1.14 3.32
C GLY A 53 11.11 0.21 2.62
N LEU A 54 12.15 1.03 2.79
CA LEU A 54 12.20 2.42 2.29
C LEU A 54 12.57 2.54 0.79
N GLU A 55 12.71 1.40 0.11
CA GLU A 55 13.12 1.26 -1.28
C GLU A 55 12.14 1.91 -2.28
N ASP A 56 12.63 2.16 -3.50
CA ASP A 56 11.88 2.82 -4.58
C ASP A 56 10.71 1.97 -5.09
N ASN A 57 10.71 0.67 -4.83
CA ASN A 57 9.60 -0.23 -5.16
C ASN A 57 8.56 -0.35 -4.03
N ARG A 58 8.46 0.65 -3.14
CA ARG A 58 7.43 0.71 -2.09
C ARG A 58 6.02 0.73 -2.65
N PHE A 59 5.78 1.43 -3.77
CA PHE A 59 4.44 1.56 -4.32
C PHE A 59 4.29 0.76 -5.62
N VAL A 60 3.21 -0.01 -5.70
CA VAL A 60 2.83 -0.80 -6.87
C VAL A 60 1.37 -0.49 -7.20
N ALA A 61 1.03 -0.36 -8.48
CA ALA A 61 -0.36 -0.21 -8.90
C ALA A 61 -0.81 -1.37 -9.80
N LEU A 62 -2.06 -1.79 -9.64
CA LEU A 62 -2.79 -2.66 -10.56
C LEU A 62 -4.21 -2.11 -10.75
N TYR A 63 -4.77 -2.29 -11.94
CA TYR A 63 -6.19 -2.06 -12.20
C TYR A 63 -7.01 -3.30 -11.83
N PHE A 64 -8.13 -3.08 -11.16
CA PHE A 64 -9.14 -4.08 -10.86
C PHE A 64 -10.37 -3.81 -11.74
N ASP A 65 -10.77 -4.78 -12.56
CA ASP A 65 -11.82 -4.62 -13.58
C ASP A 65 -13.25 -4.92 -13.09
N GLY A 66 -13.45 -4.92 -11.78
CA GLY A 66 -14.70 -5.34 -11.14
C GLY A 66 -14.77 -6.84 -10.89
N MET A 67 -13.88 -7.65 -11.47
CA MET A 67 -13.85 -9.10 -11.28
C MET A 67 -12.49 -9.61 -10.79
N ASP A 68 -11.39 -9.23 -11.44
CA ASP A 68 -10.03 -9.63 -11.07
C ASP A 68 -8.99 -8.53 -11.37
N PHE A 69 -7.76 -8.73 -10.89
CA PHE A 69 -6.65 -7.83 -11.20
C PHE A 69 -6.14 -8.05 -12.63
N VAL A 70 -6.11 -6.97 -13.40
CA VAL A 70 -5.62 -6.98 -14.78
C VAL A 70 -4.09 -6.97 -14.77
N ARG A 71 -3.46 -8.15 -14.73
CA ARG A 71 -2.00 -8.33 -14.52
C ARG A 71 -1.10 -7.45 -15.42
N LYS A 72 -1.50 -7.21 -16.67
CA LYS A 72 -0.76 -6.36 -17.62
C LYS A 72 -0.69 -4.88 -17.22
N THR A 73 -1.49 -4.45 -16.24
CA THR A 73 -1.49 -3.08 -15.70
C THR A 73 -0.56 -2.89 -14.51
N PHE A 74 0.13 -3.97 -14.09
CA PHE A 74 1.13 -3.90 -13.04
C PHE A 74 2.18 -2.85 -13.38
N ARG A 75 2.41 -1.92 -12.46
CA ARG A 75 3.50 -0.95 -12.56
C ARG A 75 4.06 -0.62 -11.18
N LEU A 76 5.37 -0.37 -11.13
CA LEU A 76 5.98 0.37 -10.04
C LEU A 76 5.55 1.83 -10.14
N VAL A 77 5.28 2.46 -9.01
CA VAL A 77 4.88 3.86 -8.94
C VAL A 77 5.93 4.60 -8.13
N ASP A 78 6.56 5.59 -8.75
CA ASP A 78 7.51 6.45 -8.04
C ASP A 78 6.75 7.34 -7.05
N LYS A 79 7.37 7.66 -5.91
CA LYS A 79 6.82 8.62 -4.95
C LYS A 79 6.59 9.98 -5.62
N ALA A 80 7.45 10.38 -6.56
CA ALA A 80 7.31 11.62 -7.31
C ALA A 80 6.03 11.69 -8.17
N ASP A 81 5.45 10.54 -8.52
CA ASP A 81 4.21 10.44 -9.30
C ASP A 81 2.94 10.39 -8.42
N LEU A 82 3.11 10.32 -7.10
CA LEU A 82 2.01 10.30 -6.13
C LEU A 82 1.69 11.71 -5.65
N SER A 83 0.42 11.95 -5.33
CA SER A 83 0.03 13.22 -4.74
C SER A 83 0.73 13.40 -3.37
N PRO A 84 1.20 14.62 -3.03
CA PRO A 84 1.84 14.87 -1.73
C PRO A 84 0.94 14.52 -0.54
N ASP A 85 -0.38 14.68 -0.70
CA ASP A 85 -1.35 14.33 0.33
C ASP A 85 -1.47 12.81 0.54
N LEU A 86 -1.50 12.02 -0.53
CA LEU A 86 -1.49 10.55 -0.42
C LEU A 86 -0.24 10.05 0.30
N LEU A 87 0.94 10.58 -0.07
CA LEU A 87 2.18 10.25 0.62
C LEU A 87 2.12 10.62 2.10
N HIS A 88 1.69 11.84 2.41
CA HIS A 88 1.57 12.31 3.79
C HIS A 88 0.61 11.44 4.62
N THR A 89 -0.55 11.08 4.07
CA THR A 89 -1.55 10.26 4.79
C THR A 89 -1.13 8.79 4.94
N GLN A 90 -0.30 8.26 4.05
CA GLN A 90 0.31 6.94 4.21
C GLN A 90 1.42 6.95 5.25
N ASP A 91 2.32 7.94 5.21
CA ASP A 91 3.41 8.03 6.18
C ASP A 91 2.90 8.29 7.59
N LYS A 92 1.94 9.21 7.73
CA LYS A 92 1.25 9.48 9.00
C LYS A 92 0.57 8.23 9.56
N PHE A 93 -0.10 7.44 8.72
CA PHE A 93 -0.71 6.19 9.16
C PHE A 93 0.31 5.24 9.79
N PHE A 94 1.47 5.06 9.18
CA PHE A 94 2.51 4.22 9.76
C PHE A 94 3.12 4.80 11.04
N ALA A 95 3.32 6.12 11.10
CA ALA A 95 3.85 6.80 12.28
C ALA A 95 2.91 6.65 13.50
N GLU A 96 1.59 6.73 13.27
CA GLU A 96 0.56 6.54 14.31
C GLU A 96 0.41 5.05 14.73
N HIS A 97 0.95 4.11 13.95
CA HIS A 97 0.85 2.68 14.21
C HIS A 97 2.23 1.99 14.27
N PRO A 98 3.09 2.35 15.23
CA PRO A 98 4.47 1.83 15.30
C PRO A 98 4.54 0.31 15.46
N ALA A 99 3.52 -0.32 16.06
CA ALA A 99 3.43 -1.77 16.15
C ALA A 99 3.39 -2.46 14.78
N ILE A 100 2.81 -1.81 13.75
CA ILE A 100 2.82 -2.32 12.37
C ILE A 100 4.25 -2.30 11.81
N LEU A 101 4.98 -1.21 12.05
CA LEU A 101 6.37 -1.08 11.61
C LEU A 101 7.31 -2.10 12.28
N GLN A 102 7.03 -2.51 13.51
CA GLN A 102 7.77 -3.60 14.17
C GLN A 102 7.56 -4.97 13.51
N MET A 103 6.49 -5.14 12.73
CA MET A 103 6.21 -6.38 11.99
C MET A 103 6.75 -6.34 10.55
N SER A 104 7.48 -5.28 10.17
CA SER A 104 8.02 -5.07 8.83
C SER A 104 9.44 -5.62 8.65
N VAL A 105 9.97 -5.46 7.43
CA VAL A 105 11.39 -5.69 7.12
C VAL A 105 12.32 -4.58 7.61
N LEU A 106 11.79 -3.44 8.10
CA LEU A 106 12.59 -2.32 8.57
C LEU A 106 13.37 -2.69 9.84
N THR A 107 14.59 -2.19 9.93
CA THR A 107 15.40 -2.26 11.15
C THR A 107 14.81 -1.36 12.24
N GLN A 108 15.14 -1.64 13.50
CA GLN A 108 14.71 -0.78 14.62
C GLN A 108 15.13 0.69 14.43
N ASN A 109 16.31 0.93 13.86
CA ASN A 109 16.80 2.28 13.59
C ASN A 109 15.95 2.99 12.53
N GLU A 110 15.56 2.28 11.47
CA GLU A 110 14.68 2.84 10.43
C GLU A 110 13.28 3.11 10.97
N VAL A 111 12.74 2.22 11.80
CA VAL A 111 11.44 2.45 12.46
C VAL A 111 11.50 3.71 13.34
N GLN A 112 12.52 3.84 14.17
CA GLN A 112 12.71 5.04 15.00
C GLN A 112 12.83 6.30 14.14
N ALA A 113 13.69 6.28 13.11
CA ALA A 113 13.87 7.41 12.20
C ALA A 113 12.59 7.78 11.46
N PHE A 114 11.80 6.79 11.04
CA PHE A 114 10.50 7.00 10.40
C PHE A 114 9.52 7.67 11.36
N THR A 115 9.33 7.10 12.55
CA THR A 115 8.40 7.65 13.56
C THR A 115 8.80 9.01 14.12
N ALA A 116 10.08 9.39 14.06
CA ALA A 116 10.53 10.70 14.51
C ALA A 116 10.30 11.81 13.46
N ARG A 117 10.09 11.46 12.19
CA ARG A 117 9.93 12.40 11.06
C ARG A 117 8.47 12.76 10.75
N HIS A 118 7.53 11.98 11.26
CA HIS A 118 6.12 12.00 10.89
C HIS A 118 5.25 11.98 12.16
#